data_AF-K1KSS2-F1
#
_entry.id   AF-K1KSS2-F1
#
_cell.length_a   1.000
_cell.length_b   1.000
_cell.length_c   1.000
_cell.angle_alpha   90.00
_cell.angle_beta   90.00
_cell.angle_gamma   90.00
#
_symmetry.space_group_name_H-M   'P 1'
#
loop_
_entity.id
_entity.type
_entity.pdbx_description
1 polymer ?
#
loop_
_entity_poly.entity_id
_entity_poly.type
_entity_poly.pdbx_seq_one_letter_code
_entity_poly.pdbx_strand_id
1 'polypeptide(L)'
;MLPSDPEASAWKSIGRIAMIRSTAMLMGLIGLGIVTVVSDGFLAGIHGGISMPMWPLAIGSALLLPLALLLYWLGARWGRARAAELGLAPSDDEAREDALWISGILYNDPADPAILVPQRSGMGSGSTINVGHRTGKLIAIGFVVIMSAFVLSMALIPS
;
A
#
# COMPACT_ATOMS: atom_id res chain seq x y z
N MET A 1 -1.65 5.11 20.22
CA MET A 1 -2.97 4.47 20.12
C MET A 1 -3.94 5.53 19.66
N LEU A 2 -4.43 5.47 18.42
CA LEU A 2 -5.56 6.30 18.00
C LEU A 2 -6.81 5.81 18.73
N PRO A 3 -7.78 6.68 19.05
CA PRO A 3 -8.99 6.27 19.75
C PRO A 3 -9.65 5.12 18.99
N SER A 4 -9.89 4.00 19.68
CA SER A 4 -10.83 3.00 19.21
C SER A 4 -12.16 3.71 19.09
N ASP A 5 -12.62 3.93 17.86
CA ASP A 5 -13.97 4.39 17.60
C ASP A 5 -14.93 3.40 18.31
N PRO A 6 -15.57 3.79 19.43
CA PRO A 6 -16.33 2.86 20.27
C PRO A 6 -17.54 2.27 19.53
N GLU A 7 -17.91 2.86 18.39
CA GLU A 7 -19.05 2.50 17.55
C GLU A 7 -18.67 1.65 16.33
N ALA A 8 -17.38 1.31 16.14
CA ALA A 8 -16.98 0.51 14.99
C ALA A 8 -17.58 -0.90 15.07
N SER A 9 -18.37 -1.27 14.06
CA SER A 9 -18.96 -2.60 13.95
C SER A 9 -17.90 -3.72 14.03
N ALA A 10 -18.33 -4.92 14.43
CA ALA A 10 -17.44 -6.09 14.46
C ALA A 10 -16.83 -6.39 13.07
N TRP A 11 -17.58 -6.13 11.98
CA TRP A 11 -17.08 -6.26 10.62
C TRP A 11 -15.97 -5.23 10.31
N LYS A 12 -16.17 -3.95 10.65
CA LYS A 12 -15.14 -2.90 10.50
C LYS A 12 -13.89 -3.20 11.33
N SER A 13 -14.06 -3.80 12.50
CA SER A 13 -12.94 -4.19 13.37
C SER A 13 -12.06 -5.27 12.74
N ILE A 14 -12.65 -6.30 12.11
CA ILE A 14 -11.89 -7.32 11.37
C ILE A 14 -11.19 -6.72 10.15
N GLY A 15 -11.89 -5.86 9.41
CA GLY A 15 -11.28 -5.11 8.30
C GLY A 15 -10.05 -4.34 8.75
N ARG A 16 -10.12 -3.63 9.88
CA ARG A 16 -8.99 -2.89 10.46
C ARG A 16 -7.82 -3.79 10.83
N ILE A 17 -8.07 -4.93 11.48
CA ILE A 17 -7.04 -5.92 11.81
C ILE A 17 -6.35 -6.43 10.53
N ALA A 18 -7.12 -6.68 9.47
CA ALA A 18 -6.58 -7.09 8.19
C ALA A 18 -5.64 -6.02 7.60
N MET A 19 -6.03 -4.75 7.65
CA MET A 19 -5.17 -3.64 7.18
C MET A 19 -3.89 -3.52 7.98
N ILE A 20 -3.97 -3.56 9.32
CA ILE A 20 -2.79 -3.50 10.20
C ILE A 20 -1.82 -4.65 9.88
N ARG A 21 -2.33 -5.86 9.65
CA ARG A 21 -1.49 -7.01 9.26
C ARG A 21 -0.81 -6.80 7.91
N SER A 22 -1.54 -6.31 6.90
CA SER A 22 -0.96 -5.99 5.60
C SER A 22 0.13 -4.90 5.69
N THR A 23 -0.10 -3.85 6.48
CA THR A 23 0.90 -2.82 6.73
C THR A 23 2.13 -3.39 7.44
N ALA A 24 1.93 -4.21 8.48
CA ALA A 24 3.04 -4.84 9.20
C ALA A 24 3.86 -5.76 8.29
N MET A 25 3.21 -6.55 7.43
CA MET A 25 3.88 -7.38 6.42
C MET A 25 4.68 -6.52 5.43
N LEU A 26 4.08 -5.44 4.91
CA LEU A 26 4.73 -4.53 3.99
C LEU A 26 5.97 -3.89 4.63
N MET A 27 5.85 -3.37 5.85
CA MET A 27 6.97 -2.79 6.59
C MET A 27 8.07 -3.83 6.87
N GLY A 28 7.70 -5.07 7.19
CA GLY A 28 8.64 -6.16 7.36
C GLY A 28 9.42 -6.48 6.09
N LEU A 29 8.76 -6.52 4.93
CA LEU A 29 9.41 -6.74 3.64
C LEU A 29 10.30 -5.57 3.21
N ILE A 30 9.86 -4.33 3.44
CA ILE A 30 10.69 -3.13 3.22
C ILE A 30 11.94 -3.20 4.10
N GLY A 31 11.78 -3.50 5.39
CA GLY A 31 12.89 -3.65 6.33
C GLY A 31 13.87 -4.74 5.89
N LEU A 32 13.38 -5.89 5.46
CA LEU A 32 14.20 -6.97 4.93
C LEU A 32 14.97 -6.52 3.68
N GLY A 33 14.31 -5.83 2.75
CA GLY A 33 14.95 -5.28 1.56
C GLY A 33 16.07 -4.29 1.88
N ILE A 34 15.83 -3.37 2.84
CA ILE A 34 16.86 -2.43 3.31
C ILE A 34 18.05 -3.18 3.91
N VAL A 35 17.80 -4.18 4.76
CA VAL A 35 18.88 -4.98 5.36
C VAL A 35 19.70 -5.69 4.29
N THR A 36 19.06 -6.28 3.27
CA THR A 36 19.77 -6.92 2.15
C THR A 36 20.65 -5.93 1.39
N VAL A 37 20.12 -4.75 1.05
CA VAL A 37 20.87 -3.68 0.35
C VAL A 37 22.07 -3.22 1.18
N VAL A 38 21.87 -2.92 2.46
CA VAL A 38 22.95 -2.45 3.35
C VAL A 38 24.02 -3.54 3.53
N SER A 39 23.61 -4.79 3.65
CA SER A 39 24.54 -5.92 3.82
C SER A 39 25.40 -6.14 2.58
N ASP A 40 24.81 -6.05 1.38
CA ASP A 40 25.52 -6.16 0.11
C ASP A 40 26.55 -5.02 -0.06
N GLY A 41 26.15 -3.77 0.25
CA GLY A 41 27.05 -2.62 0.22
C GLY A 41 28.21 -2.75 1.21
N PHE A 42 27.96 -3.28 2.41
CA PHE A 42 29.00 -3.55 3.39
C PHE A 42 30.02 -4.59 2.90
N LEU A 43 29.54 -5.70 2.34
CA LEU A 43 30.41 -6.74 1.77
C LEU A 43 31.23 -6.22 0.58
N ALA A 44 30.63 -5.45 -0.32
CA ALA A 44 31.33 -4.81 -1.43
C ALA A 44 32.49 -3.91 -0.93
N GLY A 45 32.24 -3.14 0.13
CA GLY A 45 33.26 -2.31 0.77
C GLY A 45 34.43 -3.10 1.35
N ILE A 46 34.17 -4.28 1.97
CA ILE A 46 35.23 -5.17 2.46
C ILE A 46 36.10 -5.70 1.30
N HIS A 47 35.48 -6.01 0.17
CA HIS A 47 36.17 -6.53 -1.01
C HIS A 47 36.88 -5.45 -1.84
N GLY A 48 36.93 -4.20 -1.38
CA GLY A 48 37.58 -3.09 -2.06
C GLY A 48 36.80 -2.55 -3.27
N GLY A 49 35.54 -2.97 -3.45
CA GLY A 49 34.64 -2.45 -4.47
C GLY A 49 33.92 -1.19 -3.99
N ILE A 50 34.00 -0.11 -4.76
CA ILE A 50 33.22 1.12 -4.53
C ILE A 50 31.90 1.08 -5.34
N SER A 51 31.79 0.19 -6.33
CA SER A 51 30.58 0.01 -7.14
C SER A 51 29.58 -0.86 -6.40
N MET A 52 28.58 -0.22 -5.80
CA MET A 52 27.41 -0.92 -5.27
C MET A 52 26.42 -1.15 -6.43
N PRO A 53 25.99 -2.39 -6.68
CA PRO A 53 25.03 -2.64 -7.75
C PRO A 53 23.70 -1.94 -7.44
N MET A 54 23.20 -1.12 -8.38
CA MET A 54 21.96 -0.35 -8.20
C MET A 54 20.69 -1.18 -8.46
N TRP A 55 20.83 -2.38 -9.02
CA TRP A 55 19.70 -3.23 -9.37
C TRP A 55 18.81 -3.63 -8.17
N PRO A 56 19.28 -3.86 -6.92
CA PRO A 56 18.41 -4.17 -5.80
C PRO A 56 17.51 -2.99 -5.42
N LEU A 57 18.03 -1.77 -5.48
CA LEU A 57 17.25 -0.55 -5.28
C LEU A 57 16.21 -0.39 -6.40
N ALA A 58 16.62 -0.61 -7.66
CA ALA A 58 15.70 -0.56 -8.79
C ALA A 58 14.55 -1.57 -8.64
N ILE A 59 14.86 -2.85 -8.36
CA ILE A 59 13.85 -3.89 -8.15
C ILE A 59 12.97 -3.58 -6.94
N GLY A 60 13.57 -3.21 -5.80
CA GLY A 60 12.83 -2.87 -4.59
C GLY A 60 11.84 -1.73 -4.80
N SER A 61 12.27 -0.65 -5.46
CA SER A 61 11.40 0.47 -5.83
C SER A 61 10.32 0.10 -6.84
N ALA A 62 10.65 -0.72 -7.85
CA ALA A 62 9.69 -1.18 -8.87
C ALA A 62 8.57 -2.03 -8.26
N LEU A 63 8.93 -2.88 -7.28
CA LEU A 63 8.01 -3.82 -6.67
C LEU A 63 7.19 -3.21 -5.53
N LEU A 64 7.58 -2.06 -4.98
CA LEU A 64 6.95 -1.47 -3.80
C LEU A 64 5.44 -1.28 -3.94
N LEU A 65 5.01 -0.60 -5.02
CA LEU A 65 3.59 -0.33 -5.27
C LEU A 65 2.77 -1.62 -5.57
N PRO A 66 3.16 -2.49 -6.53
CA PRO A 66 2.39 -3.70 -6.81
C PRO A 66 2.37 -4.65 -5.60
N LEU A 67 3.47 -4.75 -4.85
CA LEU A 67 3.52 -5.54 -3.62
C LEU A 67 2.59 -4.98 -2.54
N ALA A 68 2.57 -3.66 -2.35
CA ALA A 68 1.62 -3.02 -1.43
C ALA A 68 0.18 -3.34 -1.82
N LEU A 69 -0.20 -3.11 -3.09
CA LEU A 69 -1.55 -3.40 -3.59
C LEU A 69 -1.94 -4.88 -3.40
N LEU A 70 -0.99 -5.80 -3.66
CA LEU A 70 -1.19 -7.23 -3.46
C LEU A 70 -1.40 -7.58 -1.99
N LEU A 71 -0.56 -7.08 -1.07
CA LEU A 71 -0.66 -7.37 0.36
C LEU A 71 -1.93 -6.81 0.97
N TYR A 72 -2.34 -5.61 0.58
CA TYR A 72 -3.61 -5.04 1.02
C TYR A 72 -4.81 -5.78 0.44
N TRP A 73 -4.75 -6.22 -0.82
CA TRP A 73 -5.78 -7.07 -1.41
C TRP A 73 -5.90 -8.43 -0.70
N LEU A 74 -4.76 -9.08 -0.40
CA LEU A 74 -4.71 -10.32 0.37
C LEU A 74 -5.24 -10.13 1.78
N GLY A 75 -4.88 -9.02 2.44
CA GLY A 75 -5.42 -8.63 3.74
C GLY A 75 -6.94 -8.47 3.69
N ALA A 76 -7.45 -7.66 2.78
CA ALA A 76 -8.89 -7.44 2.60
C ALA A 76 -9.64 -8.75 2.31
N ARG A 77 -9.07 -9.63 1.47
CA ARG A 77 -9.61 -10.97 1.20
C ARG A 77 -9.64 -11.83 2.46
N TRP A 78 -8.55 -11.87 3.22
CA TRP A 78 -8.49 -12.58 4.50
C TRP A 78 -9.51 -12.03 5.50
N GLY A 79 -9.63 -10.71 5.61
CA GLY A 79 -10.58 -10.05 6.49
C GLY A 79 -12.03 -10.40 6.16
N ARG A 80 -12.40 -10.37 4.87
CA ARG A 80 -13.73 -10.79 4.41
C ARG A 80 -14.01 -12.27 4.69
N ALA A 81 -13.04 -13.15 4.42
CA ALA A 81 -13.18 -14.58 4.72
C ALA A 81 -13.38 -14.81 6.23
N ARG A 82 -12.58 -14.14 7.06
CA ARG A 82 -12.66 -14.26 8.51
C ARG A 82 -13.96 -13.70 9.09
N ALA A 83 -14.46 -12.60 8.54
CA ALA A 83 -15.77 -12.05 8.92
C ALA A 83 -16.90 -13.04 8.59
N ALA A 84 -16.86 -13.65 7.40
CA ALA A 84 -17.84 -14.66 6.99
C ALA A 84 -17.82 -15.91 7.90
N GLU A 85 -16.63 -16.40 8.27
CA GLU A 85 -16.48 -17.52 9.22
C GLU A 85 -17.11 -17.22 10.60
N LEU A 86 -17.07 -15.96 11.02
CA LEU A 86 -17.64 -15.50 12.29
C LEU A 86 -19.12 -15.12 12.20
N GLY A 87 -19.75 -15.31 11.04
CA GLY A 87 -21.15 -14.92 10.79
C GLY A 87 -21.37 -13.41 10.77
N LEU A 88 -20.32 -12.62 10.55
CA LEU A 88 -20.37 -11.17 10.52
C LEU A 88 -20.56 -10.68 9.09
N ALA A 89 -21.72 -10.10 8.82
CA ALA A 89 -22.03 -9.44 7.55
C ALA A 89 -21.89 -7.92 7.69
N PRO A 90 -21.42 -7.22 6.64
CA PRO A 90 -21.48 -5.77 6.62
C PRO A 90 -22.93 -5.30 6.56
N SER A 91 -23.22 -4.12 7.09
CA SER A 91 -24.47 -3.42 6.77
C SER A 91 -24.48 -2.93 5.31
N ASP A 92 -25.65 -2.55 4.80
CA ASP A 92 -25.77 -1.99 3.44
C ASP A 92 -24.91 -0.73 3.25
N ASP A 93 -24.80 0.10 4.30
CA ASP A 93 -23.97 1.31 4.29
C ASP A 93 -22.48 0.94 4.23
N GLU A 94 -22.07 -0.06 5.01
CA GLU A 94 -20.69 -0.55 5.04
C GLU A 94 -20.26 -1.20 3.74
N ALA A 95 -21.16 -1.98 3.12
CA ALA A 95 -20.92 -2.60 1.83
C ALA A 95 -20.80 -1.55 0.71
N ARG A 96 -21.64 -0.50 0.75
CA ARG A 96 -21.55 0.63 -0.18
C ARG A 96 -20.26 1.44 0.02
N GLU A 97 -19.88 1.70 1.27
CA GLU A 97 -18.59 2.35 1.59
C GLU A 97 -17.43 1.52 1.06
N ASP A 98 -17.37 0.21 1.35
CA ASP A 98 -16.28 -0.70 0.94
C ASP A 98 -16.11 -0.79 -0.58
N ALA A 99 -17.21 -0.73 -1.34
CA ALA A 99 -17.18 -0.78 -2.79
C ALA A 99 -16.40 0.38 -3.44
N LEU A 100 -16.24 1.51 -2.73
CA LEU A 100 -15.46 2.66 -3.19
C LEU A 100 -13.95 2.49 -2.96
N TRP A 101 -13.50 1.46 -2.24
CA TRP A 101 -12.09 1.28 -1.87
C TRP A 101 -11.43 0.12 -2.62
N ILE A 102 -10.58 0.45 -3.60
CA ILE A 102 -9.75 -0.53 -4.31
C ILE A 102 -8.65 -1.05 -3.38
N SER A 103 -8.60 -2.38 -3.24
CA SER A 103 -7.70 -3.09 -2.32
C SER A 103 -7.77 -2.56 -0.88
N GLY A 104 -8.88 -1.92 -0.51
CA GLY A 104 -9.06 -1.30 0.80
C GLY A 104 -8.26 -0.01 1.04
N ILE A 105 -7.44 0.47 0.10
CA ILE A 105 -6.53 1.63 0.30
C ILE A 105 -6.68 2.79 -0.69
N LEU A 106 -7.14 2.53 -1.91
CA LEU A 106 -7.29 3.56 -2.93
C LEU A 106 -8.77 3.90 -3.10
N TYR A 107 -9.14 5.16 -2.92
CA TYR A 107 -10.52 5.61 -3.07
C TYR A 107 -10.87 5.82 -4.55
N ASN A 108 -12.03 5.35 -4.99
CA ASN A 108 -12.47 5.37 -6.38
C ASN A 108 -13.96 5.71 -6.47
N ASP A 109 -14.27 7.00 -6.49
CA ASP A 109 -15.61 7.51 -6.74
C ASP A 109 -15.60 8.58 -7.85
N PRO A 110 -16.10 8.28 -9.06
CA PRO A 110 -16.22 9.27 -10.13
C PRO A 110 -17.24 10.38 -9.85
N ALA A 111 -18.19 10.16 -8.93
CA ALA A 111 -19.20 11.14 -8.55
C ALA A 111 -18.69 12.13 -7.49
N ASP A 112 -17.66 11.77 -6.73
CA ASP A 112 -17.01 12.67 -5.78
C ASP A 112 -16.07 13.67 -6.51
N PRO A 113 -16.33 14.99 -6.47
CA PRO A 113 -15.48 15.99 -7.11
C PRO A 113 -14.14 16.20 -6.39
N ALA A 114 -13.95 15.69 -5.17
CA ALA A 114 -12.73 15.88 -4.42
C ALA A 114 -11.57 15.05 -5.01
N ILE A 115 -10.40 15.69 -5.17
CA ILE A 115 -9.16 15.01 -5.58
C ILE A 115 -8.51 14.31 -4.39
N LEU A 116 -8.48 14.98 -3.24
CA LEU A 116 -7.98 14.44 -1.98
C LEU A 116 -9.15 14.25 -1.04
N VAL A 117 -9.33 13.02 -0.59
CA VAL A 117 -10.38 12.62 0.36
C VAL A 117 -9.73 12.12 1.64
N PRO A 118 -10.43 12.15 2.79
CA PRO A 118 -9.96 11.51 4.00
C PRO A 118 -9.62 10.04 3.74
N GLN A 119 -8.53 9.57 4.35
CA GLN A 119 -8.18 8.16 4.32
C GLN A 119 -9.29 7.33 4.99
N ARG A 120 -9.47 6.08 4.54
CA ARG A 120 -10.55 5.19 4.99
C ARG A 120 -10.68 5.18 6.50
N SER A 121 -11.92 5.20 6.98
CA SER A 121 -12.25 5.04 8.39
C SER A 121 -11.50 3.84 8.99
N GLY A 122 -10.74 4.09 10.06
CA GLY A 122 -9.97 3.07 10.78
C GLY A 122 -8.55 2.78 10.26
N MET A 123 -8.09 3.38 9.16
CA MET A 123 -6.70 3.26 8.69
C MET A 123 -5.74 4.35 9.20
N GLY A 124 -6.23 5.28 10.01
CA GLY A 124 -5.43 6.38 10.57
C GLY A 124 -5.93 7.75 10.12
N SER A 125 -5.16 8.79 10.46
CA SER A 125 -5.38 10.15 9.98
C SER A 125 -4.53 10.42 8.75
N GLY A 126 -5.15 10.80 7.64
CA GLY A 126 -4.46 11.07 6.39
C GLY A 126 -5.44 11.43 5.29
N SER A 127 -4.90 11.74 4.11
CA SER A 127 -5.69 11.89 2.88
C SER A 127 -5.22 10.87 1.85
N THR A 128 -6.13 10.46 0.98
CA THR A 128 -5.84 9.62 -0.18
C THR A 128 -6.34 10.31 -1.44
N ILE A 129 -5.80 9.91 -2.59
CA ILE A 129 -6.22 10.42 -3.89
C ILE A 129 -7.46 9.64 -4.33
N ASN A 130 -8.49 10.37 -4.76
CA ASN A 130 -9.61 9.80 -5.48
C ASN A 130 -9.19 9.46 -6.92
N VAL A 131 -8.94 8.19 -7.21
CA VAL A 131 -8.58 7.71 -8.56
C VAL A 131 -9.78 7.61 -9.51
N GLY A 132 -11.01 7.78 -8.99
CA GLY A 132 -12.23 7.92 -9.78
C GLY A 132 -12.32 9.29 -10.45
N HIS A 133 -11.83 10.34 -9.77
CA HIS A 133 -11.76 11.69 -10.32
C HIS A 133 -10.71 11.81 -11.44
N ARG A 134 -11.01 12.54 -12.52
CA ARG A 134 -10.11 12.67 -13.69
C ARG A 134 -8.73 13.18 -13.33
N THR A 135 -8.65 14.25 -12.54
CA THR A 135 -7.37 14.82 -12.09
C THR A 135 -6.65 13.90 -11.12
N GLY A 136 -7.37 13.23 -10.20
CA GLY A 136 -6.76 12.30 -9.26
C GLY A 136 -6.17 11.09 -9.98
N LYS A 137 -6.87 10.58 -11.01
CA LYS A 137 -6.37 9.54 -11.91
C LYS A 137 -5.10 9.97 -12.65
N LEU A 138 -5.07 11.20 -13.20
CA LEU A 138 -3.87 11.72 -13.87
C LEU A 138 -2.68 11.86 -12.91
N ILE A 139 -2.91 12.32 -11.68
CA ILE A 139 -1.87 12.40 -10.64
C ILE A 139 -1.35 11.00 -10.30
N ALA A 140 -2.25 10.02 -10.10
CA ALA A 140 -1.86 8.64 -9.80
C ALA A 140 -1.06 8.00 -10.95
N ILE A 141 -1.50 8.17 -12.20
CA ILE A 141 -0.77 7.69 -13.38
C ILE A 141 0.59 8.40 -13.49
N GLY A 142 0.63 9.72 -13.33
CA GLY A 142 1.87 10.50 -13.37
C GLY A 142 2.88 10.03 -12.32
N PHE A 143 2.41 9.77 -11.10
CA PHE A 143 3.25 9.21 -10.04
C PHE A 143 3.84 7.85 -10.44
N VAL A 144 3.01 6.94 -10.95
CA VAL A 144 3.49 5.62 -11.42
C VAL A 144 4.52 5.78 -12.54
N VAL A 145 4.25 6.61 -13.54
CA VAL A 145 5.17 6.86 -14.66
C VAL A 145 6.51 7.42 -14.18
N ILE A 146 6.50 8.41 -13.30
CA ILE A 146 7.72 9.01 -12.75
C ILE A 146 8.52 7.99 -11.94
N MET A 147 7.86 7.20 -11.09
CA MET A 147 8.52 6.16 -10.30
C MET A 147 9.11 5.06 -11.19
N SER A 148 8.37 4.61 -12.21
CA SER A 148 8.88 3.62 -13.18
C SER A 148 10.04 4.17 -14.02
N ALA A 149 9.98 5.43 -14.44
CA ALA A 149 11.07 6.08 -15.17
C ALA A 149 12.32 6.24 -14.30
N PHE A 150 12.15 6.58 -13.03
CA PHE A 150 13.24 6.66 -12.06
C PHE A 150 13.94 5.30 -11.90
N VAL A 151 13.16 4.23 -11.67
CA VAL A 151 13.68 2.85 -11.61
C VAL A 151 14.44 2.48 -12.88
N LEU A 152 13.85 2.74 -14.05
CA LEU A 152 14.47 2.41 -15.33
C LEU A 152 15.78 3.17 -15.51
N SER A 153 15.83 4.45 -15.12
CA SER A 153 17.07 5.23 -15.17
C SER A 153 18.16 4.62 -14.29
N MET A 154 17.83 4.15 -13.08
CA MET A 154 18.80 3.50 -12.18
C MET A 154 19.30 2.16 -12.73
N ALA A 155 18.45 1.42 -13.43
CA ALA A 155 18.83 0.16 -14.06
C ALA A 155 19.69 0.34 -15.32
N LEU A 156 19.61 1.50 -15.97
CA LEU A 156 20.34 1.81 -17.20
C LEU A 156 21.67 2.55 -16.96
N ILE A 157 21.93 3.05 -15.74
CA ILE A 157 23.23 3.63 -15.38
C ILE A 157 24.24 2.48 -15.23
N PRO A 158 25.32 2.44 -16.05
CA PRO A 158 26.35 1.43 -15.90
C PRO A 158 27.04 1.58 -14.54
N SER A 159 27.04 0.50 -13.76
CA SER A 159 27.69 0.33 -12.44
C SER A 159 29.16 -0.06 -12.55
#